data_AF-A0A920T378-F1
#
_entry.id   AF-A0A920T378-F1
#
_cell.length_a   1.000
_cell.length_b   1.000
_cell.length_c   1.000
_cell.angle_alpha   90.00
_cell.angle_beta   90.00
_cell.angle_gamma   90.00
#
_symmetry.space_group_name_H-M   'P 1'
#
loop_
_entity.id
_entity.type
_entity.pdbx_description
1 polymer ?
#
loop_
_entity_poly.entity_id
_entity_poly.type
_entity_poly.pdbx_seq_one_letter_code
_entity_poly.pdbx_strand_id
1 'polypeptide(L)'
;MFINRFIDLINKRAMLVLIPRIATAIFILLQIVGMIAYPGGTLHDVSTEGYSFTNNFFSDMGTYAARNGDPNYLSMIIFAFSLTIVGITFSFYYLVLPNVLGEDRINYILAIIGTFLQLVGLFV
;
A
#
# COMPACT_ATOMS: atom_id res chain seq x y z
N MET A 1 18.09 -15.94 16.35
CA MET A 1 19.49 -15.51 16.51
C MET A 1 20.14 -15.06 15.19
N PHE A 2 19.94 -15.75 14.04
CA PHE A 2 20.52 -15.32 12.76
C PHE A 2 19.87 -14.08 12.10
N ILE A 3 18.54 -13.92 12.21
CA ILE A 3 17.81 -12.77 11.62
C ILE A 3 18.20 -11.44 12.28
N ASN A 4 18.41 -11.44 13.61
CA ASN A 4 18.80 -10.23 14.35
C ASN A 4 20.12 -9.63 13.84
N ARG A 5 21.11 -10.49 13.52
CA ARG A 5 22.41 -10.06 12.99
C ARG A 5 22.33 -9.31 11.66
N PHE A 6 21.40 -9.68 10.78
CA PHE A 6 21.19 -8.98 9.51
C PHE A 6 20.45 -7.65 9.73
N ILE A 7 19.47 -7.62 10.64
CA ILE A 7 18.71 -6.40 10.94
C ILE A 7 19.59 -5.35 11.64
N ASP A 8 20.57 -5.77 12.42
CA ASP A 8 21.52 -4.86 13.07
C ASP A 8 22.39 -4.07 12.07
N LEU A 9 22.58 -4.59 10.85
CA LEU A 9 23.30 -3.91 9.77
C LEU A 9 22.42 -2.88 9.04
N ILE A 10 21.11 -2.89 9.27
CA ILE A 10 20.15 -2.03 8.59
C ILE A 10 20.10 -0.66 9.26
N ASN A 11 20.12 0.41 8.46
CA ASN A 11 19.95 1.77 8.96
C ASN A 11 18.52 1.98 9.49
N LYS A 12 18.35 1.89 10.81
CA LYS A 12 17.06 1.98 11.51
C LYS A 12 16.34 3.30 11.22
N ARG A 13 17.04 4.43 11.17
CA ARG A 13 16.43 5.73 10.84
C ARG A 13 15.90 5.75 9.40
N ALA A 14 16.64 5.20 8.46
CA ALA A 14 16.19 5.12 7.08
C ALA A 14 14.94 4.24 6.95
N MET A 15 14.97 3.02 7.52
CA MET A 15 13.88 2.05 7.40
C MET A 15 12.62 2.41 8.18
N LEU A 16 12.76 3.02 9.35
CA LEU A 16 11.62 3.32 10.22
C LEU A 16 11.04 4.71 9.98
N VAL A 17 11.78 5.62 9.32
CA VAL A 17 11.35 7.02 9.18
C VAL A 17 11.41 7.49 7.74
N LEU A 18 12.59 7.45 7.11
CA LEU A 18 12.79 8.09 5.81
C LEU A 18 12.04 7.36 4.69
N ILE A 19 12.26 6.05 4.55
CA ILE A 19 11.69 5.23 3.47
C ILE A 19 10.15 5.19 3.58
N PRO A 20 9.53 4.95 4.75
CA PRO A 20 8.07 5.00 4.87
C PRO A 20 7.47 6.35 4.48
N ARG A 21 8.10 7.47 4.86
CA ARG A 21 7.61 8.81 4.49
C ARG A 21 7.65 9.04 2.97
N ILE A 22 8.74 8.64 2.32
CA ILE A 22 8.88 8.74 0.87
C ILE A 22 7.87 7.83 0.18
N ALA A 23 7.72 6.58 0.63
CA ALA A 23 6.75 5.63 0.09
C ALA A 23 5.31 6.14 0.20
N THR A 24 4.91 6.71 1.35
CA THR A 24 3.59 7.32 1.53
C THR A 24 3.37 8.53 0.60
N ALA A 25 4.39 9.38 0.43
CA ALA A 25 4.28 10.50 -0.49
C ALA A 25 4.10 10.03 -1.95
N ILE A 26 4.89 9.03 -2.37
CA ILE A 26 4.75 8.39 -3.70
C ILE A 26 3.38 7.75 -3.86
N PHE A 27 2.89 7.03 -2.84
CA PHE A 27 1.57 6.42 -2.84
C PHE A 27 0.48 7.47 -3.08
N ILE A 28 0.46 8.57 -2.32
CA ILE A 28 -0.53 9.63 -2.49
C ILE A 28 -0.49 10.20 -3.91
N LEU A 29 0.71 10.48 -4.43
CA LEU A 29 0.87 10.99 -5.80
C LEU A 29 0.33 10.00 -6.83
N LEU A 30 0.68 8.71 -6.72
CA LEU A 30 0.18 7.67 -7.62
C LEU A 30 -1.35 7.52 -7.52
N GLN A 31 -1.94 7.63 -6.32
CA GLN A 31 -3.40 7.57 -6.19
C GLN A 31 -4.08 8.75 -6.88
N ILE A 32 -3.52 9.95 -6.80
CA ILE A 32 -4.05 11.11 -7.53
C ILE A 32 -3.97 10.85 -9.05
N VAL A 33 -2.84 10.32 -9.53
CA VAL A 33 -2.71 9.97 -10.96
C VAL A 33 -3.69 8.86 -11.36
N GLY A 34 -3.92 7.86 -10.50
CA GLY A 34 -4.92 6.82 -10.70
C GLY A 34 -6.34 7.39 -10.83
N MET A 35 -6.71 8.34 -9.96
CA MET A 35 -8.01 9.03 -10.04
C MET A 35 -8.17 9.82 -11.34
N ILE A 36 -7.11 10.48 -11.82
CA ILE A 36 -7.12 11.19 -13.10
C ILE A 36 -7.25 10.21 -14.28
N ALA A 37 -6.64 9.03 -14.19
CA ALA A 37 -6.65 8.00 -15.23
C ALA A 37 -7.92 7.13 -15.23
N TYR A 38 -8.78 7.25 -14.21
CA TYR A 38 -9.98 6.44 -14.08
C TYR A 38 -11.06 6.88 -15.10
N PRO A 39 -11.62 5.97 -15.91
CA PRO A 39 -12.54 6.33 -17.01
C PRO A 39 -13.83 7.03 -16.56
N GLY A 40 -14.51 6.50 -15.55
CA GLY A 40 -15.80 7.05 -15.12
C GLY A 40 -16.75 6.07 -14.45
N GLY A 41 -17.92 6.60 -14.12
CA GLY A 41 -18.99 5.93 -13.43
C GLY A 41 -18.81 5.90 -11.92
N THR A 42 -19.92 6.00 -11.22
CA THR A 42 -20.04 5.82 -9.77
C THR A 42 -20.99 4.66 -9.47
N LEU A 43 -21.14 4.28 -8.20
CA LEU A 43 -22.10 3.23 -7.80
C LEU A 43 -23.55 3.61 -8.17
N HIS A 44 -23.88 4.90 -8.11
CA HIS A 44 -25.24 5.40 -8.29
C HIS A 44 -25.51 6.00 -9.67
N ASP A 45 -24.45 6.37 -10.40
CA ASP A 45 -24.56 6.95 -11.74
C ASP A 45 -23.37 6.54 -12.60
N VAL A 46 -23.62 5.64 -13.54
CA VAL A 46 -22.63 5.12 -14.49
C VAL A 46 -22.29 6.09 -15.62
N SER A 47 -23.05 7.17 -15.80
CA SER A 47 -22.83 8.16 -16.88
C SER A 47 -21.78 9.22 -16.53
N THR A 48 -21.35 9.27 -15.27
CA THR A 48 -20.33 10.21 -14.80
C THR A 48 -18.97 9.95 -15.47
N GLU A 49 -18.25 11.03 -15.79
CA GLU A 49 -16.89 10.95 -16.33
C GLU A 49 -15.86 11.10 -15.21
N GLY A 50 -14.77 10.34 -15.28
CA GLY A 50 -13.67 10.42 -14.33
C GLY A 50 -13.98 9.86 -12.93
N TYR A 51 -13.00 9.93 -12.04
CA TYR A 51 -13.17 9.53 -10.64
C TYR A 51 -13.82 10.63 -9.80
N SER A 52 -14.86 10.28 -9.05
CA SER A 52 -15.48 11.13 -8.04
C SER A 52 -14.98 10.81 -6.64
N PHE A 53 -14.28 11.75 -6.00
CA PHE A 53 -13.71 11.55 -4.66
C PHE A 53 -14.73 11.14 -3.59
N THR A 54 -15.97 11.60 -3.70
CA THR A 54 -17.03 11.34 -2.71
C THR A 54 -17.99 10.23 -3.12
N ASN A 55 -18.12 9.93 -4.42
CA ASN A 55 -19.11 8.96 -4.93
C ASN A 55 -18.48 7.65 -5.41
N ASN A 56 -17.16 7.59 -5.58
CA ASN A 56 -16.44 6.35 -5.85
C ASN A 56 -15.82 5.77 -4.59
N PHE A 57 -15.75 4.45 -4.56
CA PHE A 57 -14.89 3.78 -3.59
C PHE A 57 -13.45 3.88 -4.04
N PHE A 58 -12.54 4.02 -3.08
CA PHE A 58 -11.11 4.03 -3.34
C PHE A 58 -10.64 2.79 -4.13
N SER A 59 -11.25 1.63 -3.88
CA SER A 59 -10.97 0.38 -4.58
C SER A 59 -11.52 0.31 -6.01
N ASP A 60 -12.43 1.21 -6.42
CA ASP A 60 -12.91 1.26 -7.81
C ASP A 60 -11.74 1.51 -8.78
N MET A 61 -10.72 2.26 -8.36
CA MET A 61 -9.50 2.46 -9.17
C MET A 61 -8.78 1.15 -9.51
N GLY A 62 -8.92 0.11 -8.69
CA GLY A 62 -8.26 -1.19 -8.82
C GLY A 62 -9.07 -2.22 -9.61
N THR A 63 -10.23 -1.88 -10.16
CA THR A 63 -11.05 -2.84 -10.93
C THR A 63 -10.62 -2.94 -12.39
N TYR A 64 -10.83 -4.09 -13.02
CA TYR A 64 -10.49 -4.34 -14.42
C TYR A 64 -11.30 -3.45 -15.40
N ALA A 65 -12.58 -3.25 -15.11
CA ALA A 65 -13.45 -2.31 -15.79
C ALA A 65 -13.98 -1.28 -14.79
N ALA A 66 -14.11 -0.04 -15.24
CA ALA A 66 -14.69 1.03 -14.46
C ALA A 66 -16.21 0.83 -14.32
N ARG A 67 -16.84 1.60 -13.44
CA ARG A 67 -18.29 1.50 -13.17
C ARG A 67 -19.15 1.81 -14.40
N ASN A 68 -18.65 2.63 -15.33
CA ASN A 68 -19.30 2.91 -16.60
C ASN A 68 -19.16 1.77 -17.64
N GLY A 69 -18.38 0.72 -17.34
CA GLY A 69 -18.14 -0.43 -18.21
C GLY A 69 -16.87 -0.32 -19.06
N ASP A 70 -16.18 0.83 -19.05
CA ASP A 70 -14.98 1.03 -19.85
C ASP A 70 -13.76 0.29 -19.27
N PRO A 71 -12.80 -0.10 -20.11
CA PRO A 71 -11.53 -0.66 -19.65
C PRO A 71 -10.77 0.29 -18.71
N ASN A 72 -10.36 -0.20 -17.53
CA ASN A 72 -9.74 0.60 -16.47
C ASN A 72 -8.26 0.22 -16.21
N TYR A 73 -7.54 -0.24 -17.23
CA TYR A 73 -6.22 -0.85 -17.06
C TYR A 73 -5.17 0.09 -16.46
N LEU A 74 -5.16 1.35 -16.89
CA LEU A 74 -4.14 2.30 -16.45
C LEU A 74 -4.29 2.66 -14.96
N SER A 75 -5.50 3.06 -14.54
CA SER A 75 -5.78 3.29 -13.11
C SER A 75 -5.54 2.02 -12.30
N MET A 76 -5.97 0.85 -12.77
CA MET A 76 -5.78 -0.43 -12.08
C MET A 76 -4.30 -0.72 -11.83
N ILE A 77 -3.45 -0.58 -12.85
CA ILE A 77 -2.00 -0.82 -12.73
C ILE A 77 -1.38 0.18 -11.76
N ILE A 78 -1.73 1.46 -11.86
CA ILE A 78 -1.19 2.51 -10.97
C ILE A 78 -1.60 2.25 -9.51
N PHE A 79 -2.86 1.89 -9.29
CA PHE A 79 -3.40 1.53 -7.99
C PHE A 79 -2.70 0.31 -7.39
N ALA A 80 -2.60 -0.79 -8.14
CA ALA A 80 -1.94 -2.01 -7.68
C ALA A 80 -0.44 -1.76 -7.40
N PHE A 81 0.23 -0.99 -8.26
CA PHE A 81 1.64 -0.65 -8.10
C PHE A 81 1.88 0.23 -6.87
N SER A 82 1.02 1.22 -6.62
CA SER A 82 1.14 2.08 -5.44
C SER A 82 0.97 1.27 -4.14
N LEU A 83 -0.03 0.39 -4.07
CA LEU A 83 -0.25 -0.51 -2.93
C LEU A 83 0.91 -1.47 -2.73
N THR A 84 1.50 -1.97 -3.82
CA THR A 84 2.69 -2.82 -3.77
C THR A 84 3.87 -2.09 -3.13
N ILE A 85 4.12 -0.84 -3.49
CA ILE A 85 5.21 -0.03 -2.91
C ILE A 85 5.04 0.11 -1.40
N VAL A 86 3.85 0.52 -0.93
CA VAL A 86 3.61 0.71 0.50
C VAL A 86 3.60 -0.63 1.23
N GLY A 87 3.00 -1.68 0.65
CA GLY A 87 2.97 -3.02 1.22
C GLY A 87 4.37 -3.56 1.48
N ILE A 88 5.26 -3.53 0.47
CA ILE A 88 6.66 -3.95 0.62
C ILE A 88 7.38 -3.09 1.66
N THR A 89 7.19 -1.76 1.60
CA THR A 89 7.84 -0.84 2.53
C THR A 89 7.48 -1.15 3.98
N PHE A 90 6.19 -1.33 4.26
CA PHE A 90 5.71 -1.60 5.61
C PHE A 90 6.00 -3.04 6.07
N SER A 91 6.11 -4.02 5.16
CA SER A 91 6.63 -5.34 5.51
C SER A 91 8.06 -5.26 6.08
N PHE A 92 8.96 -4.53 5.42
CA PHE A 92 10.31 -4.33 5.96
C PHE A 92 10.33 -3.48 7.23
N TYR A 93 9.45 -2.48 7.33
CA TYR A 93 9.28 -1.69 8.55
C TYR A 93 8.97 -2.59 9.75
N TYR A 94 7.98 -3.49 9.64
CA TYR A 94 7.58 -4.37 10.72
C TYR A 94 8.66 -5.39 11.10
N LEU A 95 9.51 -5.81 10.15
CA LEU A 95 10.65 -6.67 10.48
C LEU A 95 11.70 -5.95 11.34
N VAL A 96 11.92 -4.65 11.11
CA VAL A 96 12.93 -3.86 11.84
C VAL A 96 12.40 -3.34 13.18
N LEU A 97 11.11 -3.04 13.27
CA LEU A 97 10.47 -2.38 14.41
C LEU A 97 10.76 -3.02 15.79
N PRO A 98 10.70 -4.36 15.97
CA PRO A 98 11.01 -5.00 17.27
C PRO A 98 12.41 -4.66 17.80
N ASN A 99 13.39 -4.45 16.92
CA ASN A 99 14.77 -4.15 17.31
C ASN A 99 14.95 -2.74 17.92
N VAL A 100 13.90 -1.91 17.89
CA VAL A 100 13.86 -0.60 18.55
C VAL A 100 12.96 -0.62 19.78
N LEU A 101 11.91 -1.44 19.77
CA LEU A 101 11.00 -1.59 20.91
C LEU A 101 11.54 -2.50 22.03
N GLY A 102 12.63 -3.24 21.77
CA GLY A 102 13.29 -4.14 22.73
C GLY A 102 13.05 -5.62 22.43
N GLU A 103 13.89 -6.50 22.99
CA GLU A 103 13.83 -7.96 22.79
C GLU A 103 12.70 -8.64 23.60
N ASP A 104 11.47 -8.11 23.51
CA ASP A 104 10.29 -8.79 24.05
C ASP A 104 9.74 -9.79 23.03
N ARG A 105 9.52 -11.04 23.49
CA ARG A 105 8.92 -12.11 22.69
C ARG A 105 7.57 -11.71 22.11
N ILE A 106 6.78 -10.90 22.82
CA ILE A 106 5.47 -10.43 22.36
C ILE A 106 5.64 -9.48 21.15
N ASN A 107 6.57 -8.52 21.22
CA ASN A 107 6.83 -7.59 20.11
C ASN A 107 7.27 -8.32 18.84
N TYR A 108 8.10 -9.35 18.99
CA TYR A 108 8.52 -10.18 17.86
C TYR A 108 7.35 -10.94 17.21
N ILE A 109 6.47 -11.54 18.02
CA ILE A 109 5.28 -12.25 17.52
C ILE A 109 4.34 -11.28 16.78
N LEU A 110 4.09 -10.10 17.37
CA LEU A 110 3.23 -9.08 16.76
C LEU A 110 3.78 -8.58 15.42
N ALA A 111 5.10 -8.42 15.30
CA ALA A 111 5.75 -8.04 14.04
C ALA A 111 5.62 -9.12 12.94
N ILE A 112 5.76 -10.40 13.30
CA ILE A 112 5.53 -11.50 12.35
C ILE A 112 4.07 -11.52 11.89
N ILE A 113 3.13 -11.40 12.82
CA ILE A 113 1.69 -11.34 12.50
C ILE A 113 1.41 -10.16 11.57
N GLY A 114 1.90 -8.96 11.90
CA GLY A 114 1.73 -7.77 11.08
C GLY A 114 2.33 -7.95 9.68
N THR A 115 3.53 -8.53 9.57
CA THR A 115 4.16 -8.82 8.28
C THR A 115 3.34 -9.81 7.46
N PHE A 116 2.83 -10.88 8.09
CA PHE A 116 2.00 -11.87 7.42
C PHE A 116 0.66 -11.28 6.94
N LEU A 117 -0.05 -10.55 7.80
CA LEU A 117 -1.30 -9.88 7.44
C LEU A 117 -1.10 -8.89 6.27
N GLN A 118 0.02 -8.16 6.27
CA GLN A 118 0.37 -7.24 5.19
C GLN A 118 0.61 -7.97 3.87
N LEU A 119 1.30 -9.12 3.90
CA LEU A 119 1.53 -9.94 2.72
C LEU A 119 0.23 -10.54 2.19
N VAL A 120 -0.67 -10.99 3.07
CA VAL A 120 -2.00 -11.47 2.64
C VAL A 120 -2.80 -10.34 2.01
N GLY A 121 -2.81 -9.15 2.62
CA GLY A 121 -3.50 -7.97 2.08
C GLY A 121 -2.92 -7.43 0.76
N LEU A 122 -1.74 -7.86 0.33
CA LEU A 122 -1.20 -7.55 -1.01
C LEU A 122 -1.87 -8.38 -2.12
N PHE A 123 -2.52 -9.50 -1.78
CA PHE A 123 -3.11 -10.44 -2.74
C PHE A 123 -4.65 -10.50 -2.68
N VAL A 124 -5.28 -9.70 -1.82
CA VAL A 124 -6.74 -9.63 -1.61
C VAL A 124 -7.21 -8.22 -1.92
#